data_AF-A0A7Y7CCL0-F1
#
_entry.id   AF-A0A7Y7CCL0-F1
#
_cell.length_a   1.000
_cell.length_b   1.000
_cell.length_c   1.000
_cell.angle_alpha   90.00
_cell.angle_beta   90.00
_cell.angle_gamma   90.00
#
_symmetry.space_group_name_H-M   'P 1'
#
loop_
_entity.id
_entity.type
_entity.pdbx_description
1 polymer ?
#
loop_
_entity_poly.entity_id
_entity_poly.type
_entity_poly.pdbx_seq_one_letter_code
_entity_poly.pdbx_strand_id
1 'polypeptide(L)'
;MRVTSSLACITRWLILGLSLFGANAFAGYVSAPDGYVLLGIETSNRYYVAGGARFFIPPAQHSLYSGRSLVPLPQATIDSYTQVPMDGTLFRQIGTSPIYVVVGQRPWWIPNPTELDVWDDWKVVHDIPNSNWSDPFIDFTYAMSLLVQERTTSQIYLWVAGAKYLLTDPADIAYFGGYSSVKTVPLGTMASISSEPWCGAVLRERSSSTVYALGFISSLSGLRKHVTTHPTHGVVPDGALSAFPTMSVSSLSCIW
;
A
#
# COMPACT_ATOMS: atom_id res chain seq x y z
N MET A 1 42.20 31.98 15.22
CA MET A 1 41.48 30.92 14.46
C MET A 1 40.38 30.37 15.34
N ARG A 2 39.11 30.62 15.01
CA ARG A 2 37.95 30.02 15.69
C ARG A 2 37.48 28.85 14.83
N VAL A 3 37.57 27.64 15.36
CA VAL A 3 37.02 26.43 14.75
C VAL A 3 35.52 26.42 15.04
N THR A 4 34.70 26.70 14.04
CA THR A 4 33.25 26.52 14.13
C THR A 4 32.92 25.05 13.91
N SER A 5 32.50 24.38 14.98
CA SER A 5 31.93 23.03 14.96
C SER A 5 30.69 22.97 14.07
N SER A 6 30.73 22.13 13.04
CA SER A 6 29.66 21.88 12.05
C SER A 6 28.68 20.78 12.47
N LEU A 7 28.73 20.32 13.74
CA LEU A 7 27.95 19.17 14.22
C LEU A 7 26.48 19.44 14.56
N ALA A 8 25.98 20.68 14.43
CA ALA A 8 24.59 21.02 14.81
C ALA A 8 23.57 20.94 13.67
N CYS A 9 24.00 20.84 12.40
CA CYS A 9 23.07 20.88 11.25
C CYS A 9 22.57 19.50 10.77
N ILE A 10 23.22 18.40 11.17
CA ILE A 10 22.88 17.06 10.67
C ILE A 10 21.66 16.48 11.41
N THR A 11 21.44 16.87 12.66
CA THR A 11 20.37 16.32 13.51
C THR A 11 18.97 16.77 13.07
N ARG A 12 18.82 17.95 12.46
CA ARG A 12 17.50 18.50 12.11
C ARG A 12 16.91 17.91 10.83
N TRP A 13 17.76 17.47 9.89
CA TRP A 13 17.32 16.80 8.66
C TRP A 13 17.03 15.31 8.89
N LEU A 14 17.73 14.66 9.82
CA LEU A 14 17.47 13.25 10.17
C LEU A 14 16.12 13.08 10.88
N ILE A 15 15.72 14.05 11.71
CA ILE A 15 14.46 14.00 12.48
C ILE A 15 13.23 14.29 11.60
N LEU A 16 13.36 15.11 10.54
CA LEU A 16 12.27 15.38 9.58
C LEU A 16 12.04 14.24 8.57
N GLY A 17 13.06 13.42 8.30
CA GLY A 17 12.92 12.19 7.51
C GLY A 17 12.20 11.07 8.26
N LEU A 18 12.31 11.04 9.59
CA LEU A 18 11.72 10.00 10.45
C LEU A 18 10.25 10.25 10.80
N SER A 19 9.74 11.48 10.65
CA SER A 19 8.33 11.82 10.92
C SER A 19 7.40 11.52 9.74
N LEU A 20 7.93 11.15 8.58
CA LEU A 20 7.17 10.95 7.34
C LEU A 20 6.89 9.49 7.01
N PHE A 21 7.51 8.57 7.74
CA PHE A 21 7.21 7.15 7.61
C PHE A 21 6.58 6.68 8.91
N GLY A 22 5.33 6.20 8.84
CA GLY A 22 4.66 5.56 9.97
C GLY A 22 5.54 4.45 10.56
N ALA A 23 5.31 4.11 11.83
CA ALA A 23 6.16 3.28 12.70
C ALA A 23 6.60 1.88 12.18
N ASN A 24 6.23 1.50 10.95
CA ASN A 24 6.67 0.28 10.26
C ASN A 24 7.79 0.51 9.22
N ALA A 25 8.33 1.73 9.12
CA ALA A 25 9.34 2.13 8.14
C ALA A 25 10.70 1.39 8.18
N PHE A 26 10.94 0.59 9.22
CA PHE A 26 12.22 -0.08 9.46
C PHE A 26 12.14 -1.60 9.31
N ALA A 27 11.01 -2.15 8.89
CA ALA A 27 10.92 -3.58 8.65
C ALA A 27 11.80 -3.95 7.43
N GLY A 28 12.84 -4.75 7.66
CA GLY A 28 13.77 -5.16 6.61
C GLY A 28 13.13 -6.19 5.68
N TYR A 29 13.66 -6.31 4.46
CA TYR A 29 13.39 -7.48 3.64
C TYR A 29 14.13 -8.70 4.20
N VAL A 30 13.49 -9.86 4.07
CA VAL A 30 14.05 -11.16 4.44
C VAL A 30 15.33 -11.40 3.63
N SER A 31 16.41 -11.79 4.31
CA SER A 31 17.69 -12.09 3.67
C SER A 31 17.75 -13.48 3.01
N ALA A 32 16.84 -14.37 3.40
CA ALA A 32 16.71 -15.69 2.78
C ALA A 32 16.12 -15.56 1.36
N PRO A 33 16.44 -16.48 0.43
CA PRO A 33 15.87 -16.45 -0.91
C PRO A 33 14.36 -16.65 -0.90
N ASP A 34 13.68 -16.13 -1.94
CA ASP A 34 12.27 -16.41 -2.16
C ASP A 34 12.02 -17.91 -2.32
N GLY A 35 10.84 -18.36 -1.89
CA GLY A 35 10.48 -19.77 -1.88
C GLY A 35 10.89 -20.53 -0.61
N TYR A 36 11.71 -19.93 0.26
CA TYR A 36 12.10 -20.52 1.54
C TYR A 36 11.00 -20.32 2.59
N VAL A 37 11.07 -21.11 3.67
CA VAL A 37 10.18 -20.99 4.82
C VAL A 37 10.99 -20.63 6.06
N LEU A 38 10.65 -19.51 6.69
CA LEU A 38 11.18 -19.12 7.99
C LEU A 38 10.47 -19.91 9.08
N LEU A 39 11.22 -20.50 10.01
CA LEU A 39 10.70 -21.24 11.15
C LEU A 39 11.04 -20.50 12.44
N GLY A 40 10.01 -20.04 13.16
CA GLY A 40 10.17 -19.47 14.50
C GLY A 40 10.56 -20.58 15.47
N ILE A 41 11.79 -20.54 16.00
CA ILE A 41 12.33 -21.62 16.85
C ILE A 41 11.63 -21.72 18.21
N GLU A 42 11.03 -20.63 18.69
CA GLU A 42 10.31 -20.57 19.97
C GLU A 42 8.81 -20.89 19.83
N THR A 43 8.23 -20.62 18.66
CA THR A 43 6.78 -20.65 18.44
C THR A 43 6.33 -21.78 17.52
N SER A 44 7.26 -22.37 16.76
CA SER A 44 6.97 -23.25 15.62
C SER A 44 6.13 -22.60 14.51
N ASN A 45 5.94 -21.27 14.54
CA ASN A 45 5.29 -20.54 13.46
C ASN A 45 6.13 -20.62 12.19
N ARG A 46 5.46 -20.62 11.04
CA ARG A 46 6.11 -20.71 9.73
C ARG A 46 5.70 -19.56 8.85
N TYR A 47 6.65 -19.04 8.08
CA TYR A 47 6.41 -17.93 7.17
C TYR A 47 7.05 -18.22 5.82
N TYR A 48 6.28 -18.07 4.74
CA TYR A 48 6.77 -18.21 3.38
C TYR A 48 7.40 -16.89 2.92
N VAL A 49 8.55 -16.96 2.23
CA VAL A 49 9.26 -15.80 1.70
C VAL A 49 8.90 -15.59 0.22
N ALA A 50 8.38 -14.40 -0.11
CA ALA A 50 8.11 -13.99 -1.49
C ALA A 50 8.35 -12.49 -1.67
N GLY A 51 9.12 -12.12 -2.69
CA GLY A 51 9.55 -10.74 -2.90
C GLY A 51 10.27 -10.15 -1.70
N GLY A 52 11.01 -10.98 -0.96
CA GLY A 52 11.66 -10.62 0.30
C GLY A 52 10.71 -10.34 1.47
N ALA A 53 9.39 -10.49 1.34
CA ALA A 53 8.45 -10.32 2.44
C ALA A 53 8.05 -11.65 3.08
N ARG A 54 7.57 -11.59 4.32
CA ARG A 54 7.07 -12.76 5.05
C ARG A 54 5.55 -12.89 4.93
N PHE A 55 5.10 -14.11 4.64
CA PHE A 55 3.69 -14.49 4.66
C PHE A 55 3.46 -15.57 5.70
N PHE A 56 2.62 -15.29 6.70
CA PHE A 56 2.31 -16.29 7.72
C PHE A 56 1.63 -17.52 7.09
N ILE A 57 2.13 -18.72 7.40
CA ILE A 57 1.56 -19.99 6.96
C ILE A 57 0.70 -20.54 8.10
N PRO A 58 -0.65 -20.56 7.95
CA PRO A 58 -1.52 -21.17 8.95
C PRO A 58 -1.13 -22.63 9.21
N PRO A 59 -1.21 -23.13 10.46
CA PRO A 59 -0.82 -24.51 10.80
C PRO A 59 -1.41 -25.59 9.90
N ALA A 60 -2.67 -25.43 9.50
CA ALA A 60 -3.37 -26.37 8.60
C ALA A 60 -2.74 -26.49 7.20
N GLN A 61 -1.91 -25.53 6.79
CA GLN A 61 -1.26 -25.48 5.47
C GLN A 61 0.22 -25.85 5.51
N HIS A 62 0.79 -26.20 6.67
CA HIS A 62 2.23 -26.49 6.78
C HIS A 62 2.70 -27.62 5.84
N SER A 63 1.85 -28.61 5.58
CA SER A 63 2.15 -29.73 4.67
C SER A 63 2.36 -29.27 3.22
N LEU A 64 1.67 -28.21 2.77
CA LEU A 64 1.79 -27.65 1.42
C LEU A 64 3.19 -27.05 1.16
N TYR A 65 3.93 -26.74 2.23
CA TYR A 65 5.26 -26.14 2.16
C TYR A 65 6.37 -27.07 2.67
N SER A 66 6.07 -28.35 2.92
CA SER A 66 7.01 -29.32 3.51
C SER A 66 8.25 -29.60 2.65
N GLY A 67 8.16 -29.45 1.32
CA GLY A 67 9.28 -29.62 0.39
C GLY A 67 10.18 -28.38 0.25
N ARG A 68 9.91 -27.29 0.95
CA ARG A 68 10.71 -26.05 0.91
C ARG A 68 11.82 -26.09 1.95
N SER A 69 12.93 -25.43 1.65
CA SER A 69 14.04 -25.23 2.59
C SER A 69 13.58 -24.40 3.79
N LEU A 70 13.95 -24.84 5.00
CA LEU A 70 13.64 -24.17 6.25
C LEU A 70 14.82 -23.31 6.73
N VAL A 71 14.51 -22.12 7.22
CA VAL A 71 15.47 -21.21 7.87
C VAL A 71 15.02 -20.99 9.32
N PRO A 72 15.62 -21.65 10.31
CA PRO A 72 15.29 -21.45 11.71
C PRO A 72 15.80 -20.09 12.19
N LEU A 73 14.92 -19.27 12.76
CA LEU A 73 15.22 -17.94 13.27
C LEU A 73 14.44 -17.66 14.57
N PRO A 74 14.94 -16.77 15.44
CA PRO A 74 14.13 -16.23 16.52
C PRO A 74 12.87 -15.54 15.99
N GLN A 75 11.73 -15.73 16.65
CA GLN A 75 10.46 -15.09 16.26
C GLN A 75 10.58 -13.56 16.17
N ALA A 76 11.33 -12.93 17.08
CA ALA A 76 11.57 -11.49 17.06
C ALA A 76 12.31 -11.02 15.79
N THR A 77 13.22 -11.84 15.26
CA THR A 77 13.89 -11.55 13.98
C THR A 77 12.89 -11.62 12.83
N ILE A 78 12.02 -12.64 12.83
CA ILE A 78 10.98 -12.78 11.81
C ILE A 78 10.02 -11.58 11.88
N ASP A 79 9.64 -11.15 13.07
CA ASP A 79 8.72 -10.02 13.26
C ASP A 79 9.29 -8.67 12.81
N SER A 80 10.64 -8.56 12.74
CA SER A 80 11.32 -7.40 12.16
C SER A 80 11.26 -7.34 10.63
N TYR A 81 10.82 -8.41 9.95
CA TYR A 81 10.70 -8.41 8.49
C TYR A 81 9.36 -7.87 8.01
N THR A 82 9.42 -7.17 6.88
CA THR A 82 8.23 -6.62 6.23
C THR A 82 7.28 -7.71 5.75
N GLN A 83 5.98 -7.42 5.79
CA GLN A 83 4.92 -8.24 5.22
C GLN A 83 4.50 -7.76 3.82
N VAL A 84 5.09 -6.66 3.32
CA VAL A 84 4.82 -6.12 1.99
C VAL A 84 5.98 -6.46 1.06
N PRO A 85 5.75 -7.24 -0.01
CA PRO A 85 6.79 -7.61 -0.97
C PRO A 85 7.36 -6.41 -1.71
N MET A 86 8.53 -6.60 -2.33
CA MET A 86 9.12 -5.62 -3.24
C MET A 86 8.22 -5.35 -4.46
N ASP A 87 8.32 -4.14 -5.01
CA ASP A 87 7.74 -3.80 -6.31
C ASP A 87 8.15 -4.84 -7.37
N GLY A 88 7.16 -5.25 -8.18
CA GLY A 88 7.22 -6.27 -9.23
C GLY A 88 7.09 -7.71 -8.78
N THR A 89 6.99 -7.98 -7.47
CA THR A 89 6.70 -9.34 -6.98
C THR A 89 5.34 -9.81 -7.49
N LEU A 90 5.33 -10.95 -8.20
CA LEU A 90 4.13 -11.64 -8.63
C LEU A 90 3.72 -12.71 -7.61
N PHE A 91 2.47 -12.73 -7.20
CA PHE A 91 1.98 -13.74 -6.26
C PHE A 91 0.52 -14.08 -6.46
N ARG A 92 0.13 -15.24 -5.95
CA ARG A 92 -1.27 -15.68 -5.82
C ARG A 92 -1.44 -16.51 -4.57
N GLN A 93 -2.65 -16.54 -4.06
CA GLN A 93 -3.02 -17.51 -3.02
C GLN A 93 -3.01 -18.92 -3.60
N ILE A 94 -2.39 -19.86 -2.89
CA ILE A 94 -2.23 -21.24 -3.37
C ILE A 94 -3.59 -21.88 -3.66
N GLY A 95 -3.73 -22.42 -4.88
CA GLY A 95 -4.97 -23.01 -5.36
C GLY A 95 -6.02 -22.01 -5.86
N THR A 96 -5.68 -20.71 -5.96
CA THR A 96 -6.56 -19.69 -6.54
C THR A 96 -6.04 -19.22 -7.90
N SER A 97 -6.95 -18.71 -8.74
CA SER A 97 -6.61 -18.17 -10.07
C SER A 97 -6.10 -16.72 -10.07
N PRO A 98 -6.57 -15.79 -9.21
CA PRO A 98 -6.14 -14.40 -9.26
C PRO A 98 -4.65 -14.23 -8.97
N ILE A 99 -3.93 -13.57 -9.88
CA ILE A 99 -2.52 -13.21 -9.73
C ILE A 99 -2.43 -11.70 -9.53
N TYR A 100 -1.54 -11.29 -8.63
CA TYR A 100 -1.29 -9.89 -8.31
C TYR A 100 0.19 -9.57 -8.53
N VAL A 101 0.46 -8.34 -8.98
CA VAL A 101 1.79 -7.74 -8.95
C VAL A 101 1.84 -6.65 -7.89
N VAL A 102 2.91 -6.58 -7.11
CA VAL A 102 3.11 -5.44 -6.20
C VAL A 102 3.66 -4.25 -6.98
N VAL A 103 3.01 -3.10 -6.92
CA VAL A 103 3.53 -1.84 -7.47
C VAL A 103 3.20 -0.71 -6.52
N GLY A 104 4.22 0.04 -6.09
CA GLY A 104 4.06 1.12 -5.13
C GLY A 104 3.61 0.62 -3.76
N GLN A 105 4.14 -0.53 -3.31
CA GLN A 105 3.73 -1.19 -2.06
C GLN A 105 2.24 -1.58 -2.01
N ARG A 106 1.59 -1.79 -3.17
CA ARG A 106 0.19 -2.20 -3.30
C ARG A 106 0.04 -3.37 -4.28
N PRO A 107 -0.83 -4.35 -4.03
CA PRO A 107 -1.15 -5.39 -4.99
C PRO A 107 -2.08 -4.88 -6.10
N TRP A 108 -1.75 -5.20 -7.34
CA TRP A 108 -2.56 -4.92 -8.52
C TRP A 108 -2.94 -6.22 -9.19
N TRP A 109 -4.24 -6.44 -9.35
CA TRP A 109 -4.74 -7.64 -10.02
C TRP A 109 -4.36 -7.60 -11.50
N ILE A 110 -3.84 -8.74 -11.98
CA ILE A 110 -3.55 -8.99 -13.40
C ILE A 110 -4.79 -9.67 -14.01
N PRO A 111 -5.51 -8.99 -14.93
CA PRO A 111 -6.85 -9.41 -15.32
C PRO A 111 -6.90 -10.63 -16.25
N ASN A 112 -5.82 -10.92 -16.97
CA ASN A 112 -5.78 -12.04 -17.93
C ASN A 112 -4.33 -12.51 -18.20
N PRO A 113 -4.15 -13.70 -18.79
CA PRO A 113 -2.83 -14.25 -19.10
C PRO A 113 -1.99 -13.39 -20.06
N THR A 114 -2.62 -12.75 -21.05
CA THR A 114 -1.88 -11.87 -21.99
C THR A 114 -1.27 -10.67 -21.28
N GLU A 115 -1.95 -10.13 -20.27
CA GLU A 115 -1.35 -9.10 -19.42
C GLU A 115 -0.25 -9.70 -18.54
N LEU A 116 -0.45 -10.88 -17.96
CA LEU A 116 0.56 -11.58 -17.16
C LEU A 116 1.88 -11.76 -17.91
N ASP A 117 1.84 -12.12 -19.20
CA ASP A 117 3.02 -12.32 -20.03
C ASP A 117 3.92 -11.06 -20.11
N VAL A 118 3.38 -9.86 -19.90
CA VAL A 118 4.15 -8.60 -19.88
C VAL A 118 4.86 -8.38 -18.54
N TRP A 119 4.41 -9.05 -17.49
CA TRP A 119 5.02 -9.04 -16.16
C TRP A 119 5.89 -10.28 -15.92
N ASP A 120 5.97 -11.22 -16.86
CA ASP A 120 6.68 -12.49 -16.70
C ASP A 120 8.22 -12.34 -16.66
N ASP A 121 8.76 -11.16 -17.03
CA ASP A 121 10.16 -10.79 -16.74
C ASP A 121 10.49 -10.89 -15.23
N TRP A 122 9.46 -10.85 -14.37
CA TRP A 122 9.51 -11.12 -12.94
C TRP A 122 9.43 -12.62 -12.63
N LYS A 123 10.43 -13.34 -13.14
CA LYS A 123 10.93 -14.72 -12.89
C LYS A 123 10.03 -15.84 -12.33
N VAL A 124 9.09 -15.63 -11.42
CA VAL A 124 8.22 -16.67 -10.81
C VAL A 124 6.97 -16.03 -10.19
N VAL A 125 5.79 -16.62 -10.41
CA VAL A 125 4.59 -16.34 -9.59
C VAL A 125 4.69 -17.11 -8.27
N HIS A 126 4.73 -16.39 -7.14
CA HIS A 126 4.82 -16.99 -5.81
C HIS A 126 3.47 -17.50 -5.30
N ASP A 127 3.40 -18.79 -4.97
CA ASP A 127 2.23 -19.42 -4.33
C ASP A 127 2.23 -19.16 -2.81
N ILE A 128 1.63 -18.04 -2.40
CA ILE A 128 1.53 -17.63 -1.00
C ILE A 128 0.41 -18.40 -0.27
N PRO A 129 0.46 -18.49 1.08
CA PRO A 129 -0.55 -19.20 1.86
C PRO A 129 -1.93 -18.57 1.76
N ASN A 130 -2.96 -19.39 1.93
CA ASN A 130 -4.34 -18.94 2.12
C ASN A 130 -4.48 -18.32 3.52
N SER A 131 -4.19 -17.03 3.63
CA SER A 131 -4.16 -16.25 4.87
C SER A 131 -4.73 -14.85 4.64
N ASN A 132 -4.79 -14.01 5.67
CA ASN A 132 -5.13 -12.59 5.55
C ASN A 132 -3.95 -11.77 4.99
N TRP A 133 -3.47 -12.15 3.80
CA TRP A 133 -2.30 -11.55 3.17
C TRP A 133 -2.51 -10.07 2.80
N SER A 134 -3.76 -9.63 2.63
CA SER A 134 -4.12 -8.27 2.23
C SER A 134 -4.03 -7.26 3.37
N ASP A 135 -4.19 -7.70 4.63
CA ASP A 135 -4.30 -6.79 5.79
C ASP A 135 -3.09 -5.87 5.93
N PRO A 136 -1.84 -6.33 5.79
CA PRO A 136 -0.68 -5.44 5.85
C PRO A 136 -0.74 -4.31 4.82
N PHE A 137 -1.24 -4.57 3.61
CA PHE A 137 -1.32 -3.55 2.56
C PHE A 137 -2.37 -2.47 2.85
N ILE A 138 -3.39 -2.78 3.66
CA ILE A 138 -4.42 -1.80 4.04
C ILE A 138 -3.80 -0.67 4.86
N ASP A 139 -2.94 -0.98 5.82
CA ASP A 139 -2.25 0.03 6.64
C ASP A 139 -1.38 0.97 5.79
N PHE A 140 -0.63 0.41 4.84
CA PHE A 140 0.14 1.21 3.89
C PHE A 140 -0.76 2.03 2.97
N THR A 141 -1.92 1.51 2.59
CA THR A 141 -2.87 2.25 1.73
C THR A 141 -3.36 3.53 2.38
N TYR A 142 -3.75 3.49 3.66
CA TYR A 142 -4.30 4.69 4.32
C TYR A 142 -3.27 5.81 4.44
N ALA A 143 -1.98 5.49 4.47
CA ALA A 143 -0.91 6.48 4.63
C ALA A 143 -0.24 6.88 3.31
N MET A 144 -0.52 6.20 2.19
CA MET A 144 0.23 6.37 0.95
C MET A 144 -0.54 7.11 -0.14
N SER A 145 0.18 7.98 -0.83
CA SER A 145 -0.19 8.57 -2.10
C SER A 145 0.65 7.93 -3.19
N LEU A 146 0.01 7.43 -4.26
CA LEU A 146 0.69 6.76 -5.35
C LEU A 146 0.24 7.33 -6.69
N LEU A 147 1.18 7.77 -7.51
CA LEU A 147 0.91 8.12 -8.90
C LEU A 147 0.97 6.86 -9.75
N VAL A 148 -0.12 6.55 -10.45
CA VAL A 148 -0.23 5.37 -11.29
C VAL A 148 -0.72 5.69 -12.68
N GLN A 149 -0.28 4.88 -13.63
CA GLN A 149 -0.72 4.90 -15.01
C GLN A 149 -0.91 3.45 -15.45
N GLU A 150 -2.07 3.11 -16.02
CA GLU A 150 -2.22 1.80 -16.64
C GLU A 150 -1.29 1.69 -17.83
N ARG A 151 -0.63 0.54 -17.94
CA ARG A 151 0.23 0.21 -19.06
C ARG A 151 -0.46 0.56 -20.37
N THR A 152 0.27 1.22 -21.28
CA THR A 152 -0.19 1.66 -22.61
C THR A 152 -1.22 2.79 -22.66
N THR A 153 -1.80 3.21 -21.54
CA THR A 153 -2.69 4.39 -21.50
C THR A 153 -1.89 5.67 -21.28
N SER A 154 -2.52 6.84 -21.34
CA SER A 154 -1.90 8.15 -21.03
C SER A 154 -2.44 8.81 -19.76
N GLN A 155 -3.48 8.22 -19.16
CA GLN A 155 -4.13 8.80 -17.98
C GLN A 155 -3.32 8.49 -16.73
N ILE A 156 -2.97 9.53 -16.00
CA ILE A 156 -2.29 9.43 -14.71
C ILE A 156 -3.31 9.66 -13.62
N TYR A 157 -3.34 8.74 -12.66
CA TYR A 157 -4.20 8.81 -11.51
C TYR A 157 -3.36 8.99 -10.25
N LEU A 158 -3.82 9.85 -9.35
CA LEU A 158 -3.47 9.74 -7.95
C LEU A 158 -4.34 8.65 -7.34
N TRP A 159 -3.72 7.69 -6.68
CA TRP A 159 -4.40 6.77 -5.81
C TRP A 159 -4.11 7.12 -4.35
N VAL A 160 -5.17 7.33 -3.57
CA VAL A 160 -5.08 7.69 -2.15
C VAL A 160 -6.37 7.31 -1.44
N ALA A 161 -6.24 6.76 -0.22
CA ALA A 161 -7.36 6.33 0.62
C ALA A 161 -8.39 5.42 -0.11
N GLY A 162 -7.89 4.51 -0.95
CA GLY A 162 -8.72 3.54 -1.66
C GLY A 162 -9.36 4.05 -2.96
N ALA A 163 -9.28 5.35 -3.26
CA ALA A 163 -9.86 5.95 -4.46
C ALA A 163 -8.81 6.32 -5.51
N LYS A 164 -9.22 6.31 -6.78
CA LYS A 164 -8.48 6.93 -7.89
C LYS A 164 -9.00 8.33 -8.18
N TYR A 165 -8.08 9.24 -8.51
CA TYR A 165 -8.35 10.60 -8.94
C TYR A 165 -7.56 10.88 -10.21
N LEU A 166 -8.25 11.17 -11.31
CA LEU A 166 -7.59 11.52 -12.56
C LEU A 166 -6.86 12.86 -12.40
N LEU A 167 -5.57 12.89 -12.73
CA LEU A 167 -4.78 14.11 -12.78
C LEU A 167 -4.70 14.60 -14.22
N THR A 168 -5.38 15.70 -14.51
CA THR A 168 -5.35 16.34 -15.84
C THR A 168 -4.39 17.52 -15.90
N ASP A 169 -4.13 18.18 -14.77
CA ASP A 169 -3.19 19.31 -14.67
C ASP A 169 -1.76 18.81 -14.38
N PRO A 170 -0.77 19.13 -15.23
CA PRO A 170 0.65 18.86 -14.94
C PRO A 170 1.13 19.42 -13.60
N ALA A 171 0.54 20.50 -13.10
CA ALA A 171 0.88 21.08 -11.79
C ALA A 171 0.44 20.19 -10.60
N ASP A 172 -0.60 19.37 -10.78
CA ASP A 172 -0.98 18.35 -9.80
C ASP A 172 -0.01 17.18 -9.83
N ILE A 173 0.33 16.70 -11.02
CA ILE A 173 1.31 15.62 -11.18
C ILE A 173 2.64 16.03 -10.53
N ALA A 174 3.12 17.25 -10.79
CA ALA A 174 4.33 17.80 -10.18
C ALA A 174 4.24 17.86 -8.64
N TYR A 175 3.10 18.28 -8.09
CA TYR A 175 2.88 18.37 -6.65
C TYR A 175 2.96 16.99 -5.96
N PHE A 176 2.41 15.95 -6.58
CA PHE A 176 2.39 14.59 -6.02
C PHE A 176 3.65 13.76 -6.32
N GLY A 177 4.73 14.38 -6.83
CA GLY A 177 6.03 13.74 -7.03
C GLY A 177 6.54 13.76 -8.46
N GLY A 178 5.77 14.29 -9.40
CA GLY A 178 6.16 14.44 -10.81
C GLY A 178 6.08 13.14 -11.63
N TYR A 179 6.30 13.28 -12.93
CA TYR A 179 6.22 12.16 -13.89
C TYR A 179 7.20 11.02 -13.57
N SER A 180 8.36 11.31 -12.97
CA SER A 180 9.33 10.29 -12.56
C SER A 180 8.83 9.39 -11.43
N SER A 181 7.80 9.83 -10.69
CA SER A 181 7.20 9.06 -9.60
C SER A 181 6.00 8.22 -10.07
N VAL A 182 5.57 8.38 -11.32
CA VAL A 182 4.45 7.62 -11.90
C VAL A 182 4.87 6.17 -12.07
N LYS A 183 4.11 5.27 -11.45
CA LYS A 183 4.30 3.83 -11.57
C LYS A 183 3.35 3.26 -12.62
N THR A 184 3.86 2.35 -13.44
CA THR A 184 3.02 1.61 -14.38
C THR A 184 2.32 0.46 -13.66
N VAL A 185 1.01 0.29 -13.89
CA VAL A 185 0.19 -0.80 -13.34
C VAL A 185 -0.47 -1.62 -14.46
N PRO A 186 -0.96 -2.84 -14.20
CA PRO A 186 -1.55 -3.69 -15.22
C PRO A 186 -2.69 -3.02 -15.99
N LEU A 187 -2.75 -3.25 -17.30
CA LEU A 187 -3.83 -2.72 -18.13
C LEU A 187 -5.19 -3.33 -17.73
N GLY A 188 -6.21 -2.49 -17.55
CA GLY A 188 -7.58 -2.88 -17.20
C GLY A 188 -7.85 -2.92 -15.69
N THR A 189 -6.82 -2.77 -14.86
CA THR A 189 -6.96 -2.78 -13.40
C THR A 189 -7.71 -1.54 -12.89
N MET A 190 -7.50 -0.36 -13.48
CA MET A 190 -8.08 0.89 -12.98
C MET A 190 -9.58 0.95 -13.19
N ALA A 191 -10.14 0.24 -14.18
CA ALA A 191 -11.59 0.15 -14.36
C ALA A 191 -12.30 -0.41 -13.11
N SER A 192 -11.65 -1.32 -12.38
CA SER A 192 -12.16 -1.92 -11.15
C SER A 192 -11.96 -1.06 -9.89
N ILE A 193 -11.12 -0.03 -9.98
CA ILE A 193 -10.83 0.86 -8.85
C ILE A 193 -11.89 1.97 -8.77
N SER A 194 -12.48 2.11 -7.60
CA SER A 194 -13.49 3.13 -7.30
C SER A 194 -12.89 4.54 -7.30
N SER A 195 -13.70 5.53 -7.66
CA SER A 195 -13.42 6.95 -7.40
C SER A 195 -13.99 7.41 -6.03
N GLU A 196 -14.69 6.51 -5.33
CA GLU A 196 -15.17 6.73 -3.98
C GLU A 196 -14.11 6.27 -2.96
N PRO A 197 -13.64 7.16 -2.07
CA PRO A 197 -12.69 6.79 -1.01
C PRO A 197 -13.27 5.81 -0.03
N TRP A 198 -12.40 5.13 0.69
CA TRP A 198 -12.82 4.29 1.79
C TRP A 198 -13.54 5.10 2.86
N CYS A 199 -14.50 4.45 3.51
CA CYS A 199 -15.11 5.02 4.70
C CYS A 199 -14.05 5.22 5.79
N GLY A 200 -14.12 6.35 6.48
CA GLY A 200 -13.18 6.71 7.53
C GLY A 200 -11.94 7.38 6.98
N ALA A 201 -11.81 7.51 5.64
CA ALA A 201 -10.77 8.31 5.03
C ALA A 201 -10.82 9.75 5.56
N VAL A 202 -9.65 10.31 5.85
CA VAL A 202 -9.48 11.71 6.24
C VAL A 202 -8.65 12.39 5.15
N LEU A 203 -9.27 13.28 4.38
CA LEU A 203 -8.65 13.88 3.19
C LEU A 203 -8.75 15.40 3.22
N ARG A 204 -7.78 16.07 2.60
CA ARG A 204 -7.85 17.50 2.28
C ARG A 204 -7.53 17.75 0.82
N GLU A 205 -8.09 18.82 0.25
CA GLU A 205 -7.69 19.30 -1.06
C GLU A 205 -6.34 20.02 -0.98
N ARG A 206 -5.52 19.95 -2.04
CA ARG A 206 -4.15 20.47 -2.05
C ARG A 206 -4.05 21.93 -1.63
N SER A 207 -4.97 22.79 -2.12
CA SER A 207 -4.98 24.23 -1.86
C SER A 207 -5.65 24.61 -0.53
N SER A 208 -6.30 23.64 0.12
CA SER A 208 -7.11 23.87 1.33
C SER A 208 -6.44 23.32 2.58
N SER A 209 -6.53 24.07 3.68
CA SER A 209 -6.19 23.59 5.01
C SER A 209 -7.34 22.84 5.69
N THR A 210 -8.55 22.89 5.14
CA THR A 210 -9.71 22.19 5.70
C THR A 210 -9.60 20.70 5.46
N VAL A 211 -9.61 19.94 6.54
CA VAL A 211 -9.57 18.47 6.52
C VAL A 211 -10.98 17.92 6.67
N TYR A 212 -11.30 16.89 5.89
CA TYR A 212 -12.61 16.25 5.91
C TYR A 212 -12.47 14.78 6.26
N ALA A 213 -13.31 14.30 7.19
CA ALA A 213 -13.53 12.87 7.40
C ALA A 213 -14.72 12.41 6.56
N LEU A 214 -14.57 11.26 5.90
CA LEU A 214 -15.53 10.68 4.98
C LEU A 214 -16.25 9.50 5.62
N GLY A 215 -17.54 9.36 5.35
CA GLY A 215 -18.30 8.20 5.81
C GLY A 215 -19.78 8.24 5.44
N PHE A 216 -20.52 7.27 5.95
CA PHE A 216 -21.93 7.08 5.62
C PHE A 216 -22.84 7.53 6.75
N ILE A 217 -24.11 7.76 6.41
CA ILE A 217 -25.19 7.94 7.37
C ILE A 217 -26.21 6.86 7.06
N SER A 218 -26.61 6.06 8.06
CA SER A 218 -27.47 4.88 7.86
C SER A 218 -28.78 5.16 7.11
N SER A 219 -29.31 6.38 7.21
CA SER A 219 -30.55 6.81 6.56
C SER A 219 -30.37 7.44 5.18
N LEU A 220 -29.14 7.64 4.70
CA LEU A 220 -28.84 8.31 3.44
C LEU A 220 -27.99 7.41 2.54
N SER A 221 -28.20 7.55 1.23
CA SER A 221 -27.33 6.92 0.24
C SER A 221 -26.09 7.79 -0.02
N GLY A 222 -24.98 7.09 -0.31
CA GLY A 222 -23.72 7.67 -0.76
C GLY A 222 -22.84 8.22 0.36
N LEU A 223 -21.56 8.33 0.04
CA LEU A 223 -20.53 8.86 0.94
C LEU A 223 -20.71 10.36 1.15
N ARG A 224 -20.51 10.81 2.39
CA ARG A 224 -20.57 12.21 2.82
C ARG A 224 -19.23 12.61 3.43
N LYS A 225 -19.03 13.91 3.60
CA LYS A 225 -17.85 14.46 4.28
C LYS A 225 -18.24 15.45 5.37
N HIS A 226 -17.45 15.55 6.42
CA HIS A 226 -17.60 16.59 7.46
C HIS A 226 -16.23 17.13 7.86
N VAL A 227 -16.17 18.39 8.29
CA VAL A 227 -14.92 19.01 8.73
C VAL A 227 -14.42 18.31 10.00
N THR A 228 -13.13 18.03 10.05
CA THR A 228 -12.50 17.33 11.18
C THR A 228 -11.13 17.92 11.50
N THR A 229 -10.63 17.63 12.70
CA THR A 229 -9.26 17.93 13.13
C THR A 229 -8.38 16.68 13.19
N HIS A 230 -8.90 15.52 12.79
CA HIS A 230 -8.13 14.29 12.73
C HIS A 230 -6.97 14.42 11.73
N PRO A 231 -5.83 13.74 11.99
CA PRO A 231 -4.72 13.72 11.03
C PRO A 231 -5.19 13.26 9.65
N THR A 232 -4.72 13.94 8.62
CA THR A 232 -5.06 13.59 7.24
C THR A 232 -4.39 12.29 6.84
N HIS A 233 -5.15 11.38 6.24
CA HIS A 233 -4.66 10.19 5.56
C HIS A 233 -3.97 10.55 4.24
N GLY A 234 -4.45 11.61 3.56
CA GLY A 234 -3.83 12.05 2.32
C GLY A 234 -4.33 13.40 1.81
N VAL A 235 -3.70 13.86 0.74
CA VAL A 235 -4.05 15.08 0.02
C VAL A 235 -4.55 14.69 -1.37
N VAL A 236 -5.60 15.35 -1.84
CA VAL A 236 -6.18 15.13 -3.18
C VAL A 236 -6.15 16.40 -4.03
N PRO A 237 -6.31 16.31 -5.36
CA PRO A 237 -6.45 17.47 -6.23
C PRO A 237 -7.62 18.37 -5.82
N ASP A 238 -7.54 19.64 -6.17
CA ASP A 238 -8.64 20.56 -5.90
C ASP A 238 -9.90 20.17 -6.67
N GLY A 239 -11.06 20.30 -6.03
CA GLY A 239 -12.34 19.86 -6.58
C GLY A 239 -12.61 18.35 -6.47
N ALA A 240 -11.62 17.52 -6.12
CA ALA A 240 -11.80 16.07 -5.98
C ALA A 240 -12.81 15.70 -4.88
N LEU A 241 -12.94 16.52 -3.83
CA LEU A 241 -13.90 16.26 -2.76
C LEU A 241 -15.27 16.88 -3.02
N SER A 242 -15.47 17.60 -4.12
CA SER A 242 -16.75 18.27 -4.44
C SER A 242 -17.90 17.28 -4.69
N ALA A 243 -17.58 16.06 -5.11
CA ALA A 243 -18.54 14.99 -5.34
C ALA A 243 -19.23 14.49 -4.06
N PHE A 244 -18.65 14.75 -2.87
CA PHE A 244 -19.18 14.29 -1.59
C PHE A 244 -19.86 15.45 -0.87
N PRO A 245 -21.17 15.36 -0.58
CA PRO A 245 -21.88 16.43 0.11
C PRO A 245 -21.33 16.64 1.52
N THR A 246 -21.14 17.92 1.89
CA THR A 246 -20.68 18.32 3.21
C THR A 246 -21.82 18.28 4.22
N MET A 247 -21.59 17.64 5.35
CA MET A 247 -22.50 17.62 6.51
C MET A 247 -22.02 18.61 7.57
N SER A 248 -22.96 19.21 8.29
CA SER A 248 -22.68 20.07 9.44
C SER A 248 -22.44 19.30 10.75
N VAL A 249 -22.71 17.99 10.76
CA VAL A 249 -22.63 17.12 11.94
C VAL A 249 -21.67 15.97 11.71
N SER A 250 -21.02 15.51 12.79
CA SER A 250 -20.02 14.42 12.77
C SER A 250 -20.64 13.02 12.90
N SER A 251 -21.90 12.83 12.48
CA SER A 251 -22.64 11.56 12.62
C SER A 251 -22.30 10.54 11.53
N LEU A 252 -21.12 10.63 10.93
CA LEU A 252 -20.69 9.69 9.90
C LEU A 252 -20.19 8.40 10.56
N SER A 253 -20.60 7.25 10.03
CA SER A 253 -20.18 5.92 10.47
C SER A 253 -19.68 5.08 9.30
N CYS A 254 -18.81 4.12 9.62
CA CYS A 254 -18.22 3.16 8.67
C CYS A 254 -18.60 1.72 8.93
N ILE A 255 -19.48 1.52 9.90
CA ILE A 255 -19.98 0.23 10.32
C ILE A 255 -21.42 0.16 9.82
N TRP A 256 -21.74 -0.93 9.12
CA TRP A 256 -23.10 -1.38 8.86
C TRP A 256 -23.38 -2.56 9.78
#